data_AF-A0A1B9KT72-F1
#
_entry.id   AF-A0A1B9KT72-F1
#
_cell.length_a   1.000
_cell.length_b   1.000
_cell.length_c   1.000
_cell.angle_alpha   90.00
_cell.angle_beta   90.00
_cell.angle_gamma   90.00
#
_symmetry.space_group_name_H-M   'P 1'
#
loop_
_entity.id
_entity.type
_entity.pdbx_description
1 polymer ?
#
loop_
_entity_poly.entity_id
_entity_poly.type
_entity_poly.pdbx_seq_one_letter_code
_entity_poly.pdbx_strand_id
1 'polypeptide(L)'
;MVFFSNFVFANYSIYEGTIDKYKVEFYFDAFYKDDINIIYIDNKTYEPKQLNSTNKYQNDKSIIFNIPETNFSTSSIDTIVIKNIDFDEDSTIIFNKTLECESKLYGTFKLNKKFDYDFKTHVNAVDHNLKLEKNVEFNNVEIIQRESTKDYYFKTIISKKKSEFLQVVGINIYRKKDGSLFQTINNLKDFGFLSFTSINTDRDANFDGKDNDFYISKTTESLNERNIIDAYYSYDKKQDKFVYLNLTGRFIAFDSEKKTAEKVKYCPKDYFNHVILTDLYQYTDKKKYTLSNSECKFEKKSEDNYKLLFTRQCNNEERKFCINASELLIDDYFCKYPKLSTRFK
;
A
#
# COMPACT_ATOMS: atom_id res chain seq x y z
N MET A 1 30.60 3.25 -22.06
CA MET A 1 30.06 4.12 -21.01
C MET A 1 28.58 3.76 -20.90
N VAL A 2 28.21 2.97 -19.90
CA VAL A 2 26.81 2.57 -19.68
C VAL A 2 26.22 3.61 -18.74
N PHE A 3 25.35 4.47 -19.26
CA PHE A 3 24.57 5.38 -18.44
C PHE A 3 23.44 4.56 -17.81
N PHE A 4 23.54 4.26 -16.52
CA PHE A 4 22.36 3.84 -15.76
C PHE A 4 21.49 5.09 -15.58
N SER A 5 20.27 5.05 -16.10
CA SER A 5 19.30 6.12 -15.86
C SER A 5 18.96 6.13 -14.36
N ASN A 6 19.22 7.24 -13.68
CA ASN A 6 18.93 7.42 -12.24
C ASN A 6 17.44 7.71 -12.03
N PHE A 7 16.54 7.04 -12.74
CA PHE A 7 15.11 7.30 -12.69
C PHE A 7 14.31 6.03 -12.35
N VAL A 8 13.32 6.18 -11.47
CA VAL A 8 12.22 5.23 -11.31
C VAL A 8 11.06 5.74 -12.13
N PHE A 9 10.58 4.90 -13.03
CA PHE A 9 9.32 5.11 -13.72
C PHE A 9 8.27 4.21 -13.08
N ALA A 10 7.04 4.67 -13.02
CA ALA A 10 5.88 3.87 -12.66
C ALA A 10 4.73 4.25 -13.60
N ASN A 11 4.16 3.28 -14.30
CA ASN A 11 2.90 3.42 -15.03
C ASN A 11 1.80 2.68 -14.29
N TYR A 12 0.70 3.39 -14.15
CA TYR A 12 -0.52 2.92 -13.53
C TYR A 12 -1.67 2.98 -14.53
N SER A 13 -2.13 1.83 -15.01
CA SER A 13 -3.16 1.75 -16.05
C SER A 13 -4.33 0.87 -15.63
N ILE A 14 -5.54 1.27 -16.02
CA ILE A 14 -6.76 0.47 -15.85
C ILE A 14 -7.32 0.15 -17.21
N TYR A 15 -7.66 -1.11 -17.41
CA TYR A 15 -8.23 -1.65 -18.62
C TYR A 15 -9.51 -2.40 -18.34
N GLU A 16 -10.46 -2.33 -19.27
CA GLU A 16 -11.73 -3.05 -19.21
C GLU A 16 -11.96 -3.84 -20.49
N GLY A 17 -12.62 -4.99 -20.35
CA GLY A 17 -13.04 -5.78 -21.50
C GLY A 17 -14.04 -6.85 -21.14
N THR A 18 -14.09 -7.90 -21.97
CA THR A 18 -14.96 -9.05 -21.75
C THR A 18 -14.21 -10.31 -22.14
N ILE A 19 -14.20 -11.32 -21.26
CA ILE A 19 -13.69 -12.66 -21.51
C ILE A 19 -14.89 -13.60 -21.51
N ASP A 20 -15.15 -14.29 -22.63
CA ASP A 20 -16.41 -15.00 -22.87
C ASP A 20 -17.62 -14.06 -22.69
N LYS A 21 -18.40 -14.21 -21.62
CA LYS A 21 -19.54 -13.35 -21.26
C LYS A 21 -19.29 -12.48 -20.03
N TYR A 22 -18.13 -12.61 -19.40
CA TYR A 22 -17.81 -11.96 -18.13
C TYR A 22 -17.08 -10.65 -18.38
N LYS A 23 -17.56 -9.58 -17.73
CA LYS A 23 -16.84 -8.30 -17.73
C LYS A 23 -15.61 -8.44 -16.85
N VAL A 24 -14.51 -7.89 -17.32
CA VAL A 24 -13.21 -7.98 -16.65
C VAL A 24 -12.57 -6.60 -16.55
N GLU A 25 -11.85 -6.41 -15.46
CA GLU A 25 -11.00 -5.24 -15.23
C GLU A 25 -9.57 -5.72 -14.95
N PHE A 26 -8.59 -5.03 -15.54
CA PHE A 26 -7.17 -5.29 -15.37
C PHE A 26 -6.51 -3.99 -14.89
N TYR A 27 -5.78 -4.09 -13.79
CA TYR A 27 -5.08 -2.99 -13.15
C TYR A 27 -3.60 -3.27 -13.21
N PHE A 28 -2.88 -2.48 -14.00
CA PHE A 28 -1.45 -2.60 -14.23
C PHE A 28 -0.71 -1.61 -13.33
N ASP A 29 0.28 -2.14 -12.62
CA ASP A 29 1.29 -1.41 -11.85
C ASP A 29 2.66 -1.85 -12.40
N ALA A 30 3.27 -1.00 -13.21
CA ALA A 30 4.48 -1.34 -13.96
C ALA A 30 5.60 -0.33 -13.69
N PHE A 31 6.75 -0.81 -13.22
CA PHE A 31 7.92 0.04 -12.96
C PHE A 31 8.95 -0.03 -14.10
N TYR A 32 9.21 -1.24 -14.60
CA TYR A 32 10.12 -1.51 -15.69
C TYR A 32 9.60 -2.67 -16.53
N LYS A 33 10.21 -2.91 -17.70
CA LYS A 33 9.89 -4.03 -18.61
C LYS A 33 9.69 -5.38 -17.91
N ASP A 34 10.42 -5.64 -16.83
CA ASP A 34 10.41 -6.92 -16.10
C ASP A 34 9.65 -6.87 -14.76
N ASP A 35 9.08 -5.72 -14.40
CA ASP A 35 8.37 -5.50 -13.14
C ASP A 35 6.97 -4.97 -13.43
N ILE A 36 6.09 -5.90 -13.79
CA ILE A 36 4.68 -5.66 -14.10
C ILE A 36 3.84 -6.48 -13.15
N ASN A 37 3.12 -5.77 -12.30
CA ASN A 37 2.10 -6.34 -11.43
C ASN A 37 0.74 -6.09 -12.06
N ILE A 38 -0.08 -7.14 -12.16
CA ILE A 38 -1.43 -7.04 -12.70
C ILE A 38 -2.39 -7.61 -11.68
N ILE A 39 -3.39 -6.81 -11.30
CA ILE A 39 -4.54 -7.30 -10.55
C ILE A 39 -5.72 -7.39 -11.51
N TYR A 40 -6.32 -8.57 -11.54
CA TYR A 40 -7.47 -8.91 -12.35
C TYR A 40 -8.70 -9.10 -11.47
N ILE A 41 -9.86 -8.65 -11.93
CA ILE A 41 -11.16 -9.00 -11.34
C ILE A 41 -12.19 -9.20 -12.45
N ASP A 42 -13.10 -10.16 -12.23
CA ASP A 42 -14.25 -10.40 -13.09
C ASP A 42 -15.58 -10.32 -12.35
N ASN A 43 -16.64 -10.13 -13.12
CA ASN A 43 -18.00 -10.10 -12.59
C ASN A 43 -18.62 -11.49 -12.38
N LYS A 44 -17.84 -12.56 -12.50
CA LYS A 44 -18.28 -13.94 -12.20
C LYS A 44 -18.04 -14.26 -10.73
N THR A 45 -16.84 -13.93 -10.25
CA THR A 45 -16.34 -14.31 -8.93
C THR A 45 -16.19 -13.11 -8.01
N TYR A 46 -16.01 -11.91 -8.56
CA TYR A 46 -15.70 -10.69 -7.80
C TYR A 46 -14.50 -10.86 -6.85
N GLU A 47 -13.58 -11.75 -7.20
CA GLU A 47 -12.36 -12.03 -6.45
C GLU A 47 -11.19 -11.32 -7.15
N PRO A 48 -10.53 -10.34 -6.51
CA PRO A 48 -9.28 -9.79 -7.01
C PRO A 48 -8.21 -10.89 -7.05
N LYS A 49 -7.44 -10.94 -8.13
CA LYS A 49 -6.37 -11.92 -8.32
C LYS A 49 -5.14 -11.24 -8.89
N GLN A 50 -4.03 -11.33 -8.18
CA GLN A 50 -2.73 -10.98 -8.74
C GLN A 50 -2.33 -12.04 -9.77
N LEU A 51 -2.06 -11.60 -10.99
CA LEU A 51 -1.61 -12.50 -12.04
C LEU A 51 -0.13 -12.83 -11.86
N ASN A 52 0.23 -14.10 -12.03
CA ASN A 52 1.61 -14.56 -11.87
C ASN A 52 2.30 -14.59 -13.23
N SER A 53 3.33 -13.77 -13.42
CA SER A 53 4.17 -13.82 -14.63
C SER A 53 4.95 -15.15 -14.68
N THR A 54 4.88 -15.86 -15.81
CA THR A 54 5.46 -17.21 -15.91
C THR A 54 6.81 -17.29 -16.60
N ASN A 55 7.17 -16.30 -17.42
CA ASN A 55 8.50 -16.11 -18.00
C ASN A 55 8.54 -14.82 -18.83
N LYS A 56 9.69 -14.13 -18.77
CA LYS A 56 9.99 -12.87 -19.49
C LYS A 56 9.94 -13.09 -21.01
N TYR A 57 9.14 -12.26 -21.70
CA TYR A 57 9.10 -12.03 -23.16
C TYR A 57 9.29 -13.27 -24.05
N GLN A 58 8.18 -13.88 -24.46
CA GLN A 58 8.19 -14.62 -25.72
C GLN A 58 8.04 -13.60 -26.86
N ASN A 59 9.15 -13.35 -27.56
CA ASN A 59 9.23 -12.55 -28.79
C ASN A 59 8.77 -11.09 -28.63
N ASP A 60 9.55 -10.26 -27.90
CA ASP A 60 9.57 -8.78 -27.85
C ASP A 60 8.25 -7.97 -27.73
N LYS A 61 7.06 -8.58 -27.77
CA LYS A 61 5.75 -7.89 -27.88
C LYS A 61 4.61 -8.56 -27.13
N SER A 62 4.88 -9.64 -26.38
CA SER A 62 3.86 -10.32 -25.59
C SER A 62 4.37 -10.80 -24.24
N ILE A 63 3.47 -10.82 -23.26
CA ILE A 63 3.74 -11.24 -21.88
C ILE A 63 2.68 -12.25 -21.45
N ILE A 64 3.13 -13.31 -20.78
CA ILE A 64 2.29 -14.46 -20.41
C ILE A 64 2.10 -14.46 -18.90
N PHE A 65 0.83 -14.55 -18.51
CA PHE A 65 0.41 -14.53 -17.12
C PHE A 65 -0.47 -15.74 -16.82
N ASN A 66 -0.30 -16.32 -15.64
CA ASN A 66 -1.26 -17.28 -15.11
C ASN A 66 -2.30 -16.58 -14.25
N ILE A 67 -3.56 -16.94 -14.43
CA ILE A 67 -4.63 -16.57 -13.51
C ILE A 67 -4.67 -17.62 -12.39
N PRO A 68 -4.43 -17.25 -11.13
CA PRO A 68 -4.51 -18.19 -10.04
C PRO A 68 -5.97 -18.50 -9.67
N GLU A 69 -6.18 -19.64 -9.00
CA GLU A 69 -7.51 -20.03 -8.52
C GLU A 69 -8.07 -19.04 -7.48
N THR A 70 -7.24 -18.63 -6.54
CA THR A 70 -7.45 -17.57 -5.56
C THR A 70 -6.27 -16.60 -5.60
N ASN A 71 -6.37 -15.42 -4.99
CA ASN A 71 -5.30 -14.41 -5.04
C ASN A 71 -3.90 -14.92 -4.62
N PHE A 72 -3.84 -15.93 -3.74
CA PHE A 72 -2.59 -16.50 -3.22
C PHE A 72 -2.37 -17.95 -3.62
N SER A 73 -3.18 -18.48 -4.55
CA SER A 73 -3.02 -19.87 -4.97
C SER A 73 -1.78 -20.06 -5.83
N THR A 74 -1.12 -21.19 -5.65
CA THR A 74 -0.08 -21.68 -6.57
C THR A 74 -0.67 -22.43 -7.77
N SER A 75 -1.94 -22.87 -7.68
CA SER A 75 -2.68 -23.44 -8.80
C SER A 75 -3.14 -22.34 -9.76
N SER A 76 -3.03 -22.62 -11.07
CA SER A 76 -3.54 -21.74 -12.12
C SER A 76 -4.79 -22.33 -12.75
N ILE A 77 -5.79 -21.48 -12.97
CA ILE A 77 -7.05 -21.86 -13.64
C ILE A 77 -7.02 -21.52 -15.13
N ASP A 78 -6.18 -20.58 -15.55
CA ASP A 78 -6.04 -20.19 -16.95
C ASP A 78 -4.68 -19.52 -17.18
N THR A 79 -4.33 -19.35 -18.45
CA THR A 79 -3.18 -18.58 -18.91
C THR A 79 -3.67 -17.51 -19.87
N ILE A 80 -3.27 -16.26 -19.62
CA ILE A 80 -3.52 -15.11 -20.48
C ILE A 80 -2.22 -14.66 -21.12
N VAL A 81 -2.25 -14.48 -22.43
CA VAL A 81 -1.21 -13.78 -23.19
C VAL A 81 -1.70 -12.37 -23.48
N ILE A 82 -0.93 -11.35 -23.09
CA ILE A 82 -1.20 -9.95 -23.38
C ILE A 82 -0.22 -9.49 -24.46
N LYS A 83 -0.74 -8.94 -25.55
CA LYS A 83 -0.01 -8.47 -26.74
C LYS A 83 -0.20 -6.97 -26.90
N ASN A 84 0.57 -6.37 -27.81
CA ASN A 84 0.57 -4.93 -28.12
C ASN A 84 0.95 -4.07 -26.90
N ILE A 85 1.94 -4.52 -26.15
CA ILE A 85 2.62 -3.71 -25.15
C ILE A 85 3.86 -3.12 -25.83
N ASP A 86 3.94 -1.79 -25.87
CA ASP A 86 5.10 -1.08 -26.43
C ASP A 86 6.05 -0.69 -25.29
N PHE A 87 7.30 -0.39 -25.64
CA PHE A 87 8.32 0.07 -24.70
C PHE A 87 9.03 1.29 -25.28
N ASP A 88 9.35 2.26 -24.43
CA ASP A 88 10.26 3.35 -24.82
C ASP A 88 11.73 2.89 -24.81
N GLU A 89 12.64 3.80 -25.18
CA GLU A 89 14.08 3.54 -25.22
C GLU A 89 14.67 3.17 -23.85
N ASP A 90 14.03 3.60 -22.77
CA ASP A 90 14.41 3.31 -21.39
C ASP A 90 13.78 1.99 -20.87
N SER A 91 13.10 1.23 -21.74
CA SER A 91 12.35 0.01 -21.36
C SER A 91 11.18 0.28 -20.40
N THR A 92 10.66 1.51 -20.39
CA THR A 92 9.40 1.88 -19.72
C THR A 92 8.22 1.40 -20.55
N ILE A 93 7.15 0.98 -19.90
CA ILE A 93 6.00 0.38 -20.58
C ILE A 93 5.10 1.45 -21.17
N ILE A 94 4.89 1.40 -22.47
CA ILE A 94 3.87 2.16 -23.19
C ILE A 94 2.66 1.26 -23.39
N PHE A 95 1.64 1.51 -22.59
CA PHE A 95 0.39 0.78 -22.63
C PHE A 95 -0.52 1.35 -23.74
N ASN A 96 -0.73 0.56 -24.79
CA ASN A 96 -1.57 0.95 -25.93
C ASN A 96 -3.05 1.16 -25.54
N LYS A 97 -3.76 2.03 -26.27
CA LYS A 97 -5.19 2.29 -26.00
C LYS A 97 -6.05 1.02 -25.95
N THR A 98 -5.69 0.04 -26.78
CA THR A 98 -6.31 -1.28 -26.79
C THR A 98 -5.21 -2.35 -26.75
N LEU A 99 -5.35 -3.30 -25.84
CA LEU A 99 -4.50 -4.50 -25.78
C LEU A 99 -5.24 -5.67 -26.44
N GLU A 100 -4.48 -6.50 -27.14
CA GLU A 100 -4.96 -7.76 -27.68
C GLU A 100 -4.56 -8.88 -26.73
N CYS A 101 -5.52 -9.73 -26.38
CA CYS A 101 -5.31 -10.76 -25.39
C CYS A 101 -5.79 -12.12 -25.90
N GLU A 102 -5.19 -13.17 -25.37
CA GLU A 102 -5.55 -14.56 -25.66
C GLU A 102 -5.60 -15.33 -24.35
N SER A 103 -6.78 -15.89 -24.04
CA SER A 103 -6.98 -16.84 -22.95
C SER A 103 -6.92 -18.25 -23.51
N LYS A 104 -6.24 -19.15 -22.81
CA LYS A 104 -6.18 -20.56 -23.20
C LYS A 104 -7.57 -21.23 -23.13
N LEU A 105 -8.41 -20.80 -22.20
CA LEU A 105 -9.77 -21.33 -22.02
C LEU A 105 -10.82 -20.66 -22.90
N TYR A 106 -10.73 -19.34 -23.10
CA TYR A 106 -11.82 -18.53 -23.68
C TYR A 106 -11.48 -17.90 -25.03
N GLY A 107 -10.27 -18.13 -25.55
CA GLY A 107 -9.83 -17.62 -26.83
C GLY A 107 -9.44 -16.13 -26.79
N THR A 108 -9.57 -15.46 -27.93
CA THR A 108 -9.09 -14.08 -28.10
C THR A 108 -10.08 -13.04 -27.58
N PHE A 109 -9.56 -11.98 -26.95
CA PHE A 109 -10.35 -10.86 -26.46
C PHE A 109 -9.55 -9.56 -26.52
N LYS A 110 -10.22 -8.44 -26.25
CA LYS A 110 -9.61 -7.10 -26.24
C LYS A 110 -9.86 -6.41 -24.92
N LEU A 111 -8.86 -5.67 -24.47
CA LEU A 111 -8.94 -4.78 -23.33
C LEU A 111 -8.78 -3.33 -23.79
N ASN A 112 -9.65 -2.44 -23.32
CA ASN A 112 -9.61 -1.02 -23.65
C ASN A 112 -9.22 -0.20 -22.42
N LYS A 113 -8.24 0.69 -22.60
CA LYS A 113 -7.73 1.56 -21.55
C LYS A 113 -8.82 2.53 -21.08
N LYS A 114 -9.02 2.60 -19.77
CA LYS A 114 -9.94 3.51 -19.09
C LYS A 114 -9.22 4.63 -18.34
N PHE A 115 -8.08 4.30 -17.78
CA PHE A 115 -7.27 5.21 -17.01
C PHE A 115 -5.80 4.91 -17.23
N ASP A 116 -4.98 5.95 -17.12
CA ASP A 116 -3.55 5.91 -17.33
C ASP A 116 -2.89 7.04 -16.56
N TYR A 117 -1.87 6.72 -15.79
CA TYR A 117 -1.09 7.68 -15.04
C TYR A 117 0.37 7.23 -15.00
N ASP A 118 1.22 8.03 -15.63
CA ASP A 118 2.67 7.85 -15.59
C ASP A 118 3.29 8.77 -14.56
N PHE A 119 4.27 8.23 -13.83
CA PHE A 119 5.10 8.97 -12.92
C PHE A 119 6.58 8.63 -13.13
N LYS A 120 7.43 9.66 -13.23
CA LYS A 120 8.88 9.54 -13.32
C LYS A 120 9.50 10.29 -12.14
N THR A 121 10.38 9.63 -11.39
CA THR A 121 11.16 10.24 -10.31
C THR A 121 12.63 9.89 -10.42
N HIS A 122 13.50 10.71 -9.84
CA HIS A 122 14.92 10.41 -9.75
C HIS A 122 15.23 9.56 -8.51
N VAL A 123 16.00 8.49 -8.69
CA VAL A 123 16.46 7.54 -7.66
C VAL A 123 17.24 8.22 -6.51
N ASN A 124 17.78 9.44 -6.75
CA ASN A 124 18.58 10.20 -5.78
C ASN A 124 18.13 11.66 -5.62
N ALA A 125 16.87 11.99 -5.93
CA ALA A 125 16.38 13.33 -5.64
C ALA A 125 16.29 13.53 -4.13
N VAL A 126 17.26 14.27 -3.58
CA VAL A 126 17.17 14.92 -2.25
C VAL A 126 16.06 15.98 -2.25
N ASP A 127 15.57 16.34 -3.44
CA ASP A 127 14.38 17.14 -3.64
C ASP A 127 13.15 16.24 -3.54
N HIS A 128 12.57 16.16 -2.33
CA HIS A 128 11.25 15.57 -2.07
C HIS A 128 10.13 16.23 -2.89
N ASN A 129 10.44 17.34 -3.57
CA ASN A 129 9.65 17.85 -4.67
C ASN A 129 9.77 16.91 -5.87
N LEU A 130 9.05 15.79 -5.80
CA LEU A 130 8.69 14.93 -6.92
C LEU A 130 8.12 15.87 -7.99
N LYS A 131 8.97 16.37 -8.90
CA LYS A 131 8.54 17.20 -10.02
C LYS A 131 7.76 16.29 -10.94
N LEU A 132 6.46 16.24 -10.68
CA LEU A 132 5.45 15.61 -11.50
C LEU A 132 5.58 16.21 -12.91
N GLU A 133 6.28 15.51 -13.81
CA GLU A 133 6.47 15.97 -15.19
C GLU A 133 5.13 16.20 -15.91
N LYS A 134 4.04 15.59 -15.40
CA LYS A 134 2.68 15.73 -15.90
C LYS A 134 1.80 16.53 -14.92
N ASN A 135 1.36 17.71 -15.35
CA ASN A 135 0.36 18.55 -14.66
C ASN A 135 -1.07 18.01 -14.86
N VAL A 136 -1.26 16.73 -14.60
CA VAL A 136 -2.54 16.03 -14.79
C VAL A 136 -3.34 16.08 -13.50
N GLU A 137 -4.63 16.32 -13.65
CA GLU A 137 -5.61 16.40 -12.58
C GLU A 137 -6.71 15.37 -12.83
N PHE A 138 -7.08 14.64 -11.79
CA PHE A 138 -8.20 13.70 -11.83
C PHE A 138 -8.77 13.52 -10.43
N ASN A 139 -10.05 13.17 -10.36
CA ASN A 139 -10.76 12.99 -9.11
C ASN A 139 -11.49 11.66 -9.12
N ASN A 140 -11.49 11.00 -7.96
CA ASN A 140 -12.27 9.81 -7.67
C ASN A 140 -12.05 8.64 -8.64
N VAL A 141 -10.79 8.37 -9.00
CA VAL A 141 -10.44 7.16 -9.75
C VAL A 141 -10.39 5.99 -8.79
N GLU A 142 -11.01 4.87 -9.13
CA GLU A 142 -11.00 3.66 -8.29
C GLU A 142 -9.86 2.74 -8.68
N ILE A 143 -9.05 2.31 -7.70
CA ILE A 143 -7.96 1.35 -7.86
C ILE A 143 -8.27 0.09 -7.06
N ILE A 144 -8.38 -1.07 -7.73
CA ILE A 144 -8.59 -2.35 -7.07
C ILE A 144 -7.47 -2.62 -6.06
N GLN A 145 -7.83 -3.17 -4.91
CA GLN A 145 -6.86 -3.68 -3.95
C GLN A 145 -6.71 -5.18 -4.12
N ARG A 146 -5.47 -5.65 -4.06
CA ARG A 146 -5.14 -7.07 -4.15
C ARG A 146 -5.84 -7.87 -3.05
N GLU A 147 -5.69 -7.39 -1.82
CA GLU A 147 -6.23 -8.03 -0.64
C GLU A 147 -7.75 -7.87 -0.60
N SER A 148 -8.41 -8.91 -0.10
CA SER A 148 -9.84 -8.91 0.08
C SER A 148 -10.22 -9.84 1.23
N THR A 149 -11.34 -9.53 1.87
CA THR A 149 -11.90 -10.33 2.96
C THR A 149 -12.68 -11.50 2.40
N LYS A 150 -13.22 -12.35 3.29
CA LYS A 150 -14.08 -13.46 2.86
C LYS A 150 -15.28 -12.99 2.04
N ASP A 151 -15.94 -11.92 2.49
CA ASP A 151 -17.22 -11.48 1.92
C ASP A 151 -17.10 -10.22 1.06
N TYR A 152 -15.99 -9.49 1.16
CA TYR A 152 -15.82 -8.17 0.53
C TYR A 152 -14.47 -8.00 -0.18
N TYR A 153 -14.48 -7.23 -1.27
CA TYR A 153 -13.28 -6.71 -1.91
C TYR A 153 -13.28 -5.18 -1.87
N PHE A 154 -12.11 -4.58 -2.10
CA PHE A 154 -11.91 -3.15 -1.89
C PHE A 154 -11.38 -2.48 -3.14
N LYS A 155 -11.85 -1.26 -3.39
CA LYS A 155 -11.19 -0.31 -4.29
C LYS A 155 -10.84 0.94 -3.49
N THR A 156 -9.57 1.38 -3.54
CA THR A 156 -9.22 2.70 -3.03
C THR A 156 -9.67 3.76 -4.03
N ILE A 157 -10.09 4.91 -3.53
CA ILE A 157 -10.48 6.07 -4.33
C ILE A 157 -9.32 7.04 -4.31
N ILE A 158 -8.72 7.31 -5.46
CA ILE A 158 -7.56 8.21 -5.58
C ILE A 158 -7.94 9.50 -6.29
N SER A 159 -7.32 10.60 -5.88
CA SER A 159 -7.47 11.91 -6.52
C SER A 159 -6.14 12.65 -6.53
N LYS A 160 -5.95 13.49 -7.55
CA LYS A 160 -4.76 14.29 -7.76
C LYS A 160 -5.17 15.66 -8.26
N LYS A 161 -4.76 16.71 -7.54
CA LYS A 161 -4.81 18.08 -8.06
C LYS A 161 -3.50 18.42 -8.76
N LYS A 162 -3.56 19.48 -9.58
CA LYS A 162 -2.36 20.08 -10.19
C LYS A 162 -1.32 20.40 -9.12
N SER A 163 -0.07 20.03 -9.39
CA SER A 163 1.07 20.27 -8.50
C SER A 163 1.01 19.60 -7.12
N GLU A 164 0.00 18.76 -6.83
CA GLU A 164 -0.08 17.95 -5.61
C GLU A 164 0.30 16.50 -5.91
N PHE A 165 0.86 15.77 -4.93
CA PHE A 165 1.05 14.33 -5.07
C PHE A 165 -0.31 13.59 -5.07
N LEU A 166 -0.32 12.36 -5.56
CA LEU A 166 -1.53 11.53 -5.58
C LEU A 166 -1.97 11.20 -4.14
N GLN A 167 -3.28 11.30 -3.87
CA GLN A 167 -3.85 11.01 -2.55
C GLN A 167 -4.93 9.95 -2.62
N VAL A 168 -5.02 9.13 -1.57
CA VAL A 168 -6.18 8.24 -1.33
C VAL A 168 -7.21 9.04 -0.54
N VAL A 169 -8.36 9.31 -1.16
CA VAL A 169 -9.45 10.12 -0.59
C VAL A 169 -10.60 9.28 -0.04
N GLY A 170 -10.60 7.97 -0.30
CA GLY A 170 -11.59 7.07 0.24
C GLY A 170 -11.36 5.60 -0.11
N ILE A 171 -12.26 4.75 0.37
CA ILE A 171 -12.31 3.31 0.06
C ILE A 171 -13.75 2.97 -0.27
N ASN A 172 -13.97 2.36 -1.43
CA ASN A 172 -15.19 1.66 -1.76
C ASN A 172 -15.04 0.19 -1.41
N ILE A 173 -16.01 -0.32 -0.64
CA ILE A 173 -16.10 -1.70 -0.20
C ILE A 173 -17.24 -2.34 -0.97
N TYR A 174 -17.01 -3.49 -1.59
CA TYR A 174 -17.98 -4.18 -2.43
C TYR A 174 -18.22 -5.59 -1.92
N ARG A 175 -19.45 -6.09 -2.08
CA ARG A 175 -19.79 -7.49 -1.75
C ARG A 175 -19.28 -8.41 -2.85
N LYS A 176 -18.51 -9.45 -2.49
CA LYS A 176 -18.11 -10.50 -3.45
C LYS A 176 -19.29 -11.32 -3.97
N LYS A 177 -20.37 -11.40 -3.19
CA LYS A 177 -21.58 -12.14 -3.55
C LYS A 177 -22.17 -11.71 -4.90
N ASP A 178 -22.16 -10.41 -5.20
CA ASP A 178 -22.87 -9.84 -6.35
C ASP A 178 -22.20 -8.62 -6.98
N GLY A 179 -21.04 -8.18 -6.47
CA GLY A 179 -20.33 -6.99 -6.95
C GLY A 179 -20.97 -5.66 -6.54
N SER A 180 -21.99 -5.67 -5.69
CA SER A 180 -22.65 -4.44 -5.26
C SER A 180 -21.76 -3.63 -4.31
N LEU A 181 -21.76 -2.30 -4.47
CA LEU A 181 -21.15 -1.39 -3.51
C LEU A 181 -21.85 -1.57 -2.15
N PHE A 182 -21.08 -1.95 -1.13
CA PHE A 182 -21.50 -2.12 0.24
C PHE A 182 -21.44 -0.80 1.01
N GLN A 183 -20.29 -0.13 0.96
CA GLN A 183 -20.01 1.06 1.75
C GLN A 183 -18.90 1.89 1.08
N THR A 184 -18.96 3.20 1.29
CA THR A 184 -17.85 4.12 1.01
C THR A 184 -17.33 4.72 2.33
N ILE A 185 -16.03 4.65 2.56
CA ILE A 185 -15.32 5.35 3.63
C ILE A 185 -14.61 6.55 2.99
N ASN A 186 -15.00 7.77 3.33
CA ASN A 186 -14.53 9.01 2.68
C ASN A 186 -13.87 10.00 3.66
N ASN A 187 -13.71 9.62 4.92
CA ASN A 187 -13.11 10.45 5.97
C ASN A 187 -11.62 10.13 6.19
N LEU A 188 -10.94 9.64 5.15
CA LEU A 188 -9.51 9.42 5.15
C LEU A 188 -8.80 10.78 5.03
N LYS A 189 -8.02 11.15 6.04
CA LYS A 189 -7.17 12.35 6.04
C LYS A 189 -5.72 11.95 6.02
N ASP A 190 -4.93 12.65 5.20
CA ASP A 190 -3.47 12.50 5.13
C ASP A 190 -3.02 11.09 4.69
N PHE A 191 -3.78 10.46 3.78
CA PHE A 191 -3.38 9.21 3.12
C PHE A 191 -2.72 9.54 1.77
N GLY A 192 -1.40 9.67 1.78
CA GLY A 192 -0.61 9.69 0.54
C GLY A 192 -0.74 8.36 -0.20
N PHE A 193 -0.66 8.41 -1.53
CA PHE A 193 -0.68 7.21 -2.34
C PHE A 193 0.64 6.44 -2.22
N LEU A 194 0.59 5.24 -1.63
CA LEU A 194 1.76 4.36 -1.52
C LEU A 194 1.96 3.56 -2.80
N SER A 195 0.96 2.78 -3.16
CA SER A 195 0.95 1.91 -4.33
C SER A 195 -0.48 1.50 -4.68
N PHE A 196 -0.64 0.71 -5.74
CA PHE A 196 -1.92 0.11 -6.13
C PHE A 196 -2.45 -0.88 -5.06
N THR A 197 -1.62 -1.30 -4.10
CA THR A 197 -1.98 -2.19 -2.98
C THR A 197 -1.63 -1.57 -1.64
N SER A 198 -2.60 -0.91 -1.01
CA SER A 198 -2.44 -0.24 0.30
C SER A 198 -3.35 -0.83 1.39
N ILE A 199 -4.26 -1.74 1.05
CA ILE A 199 -5.14 -2.44 2.00
C ILE A 199 -4.61 -3.84 2.26
N ASN A 200 -4.69 -4.27 3.52
CA ASN A 200 -4.31 -5.59 4.01
C ASN A 200 -5.41 -6.19 4.90
N THR A 201 -5.54 -7.51 4.88
CA THR A 201 -6.62 -8.26 5.57
C THR A 201 -6.10 -9.42 6.42
N ASP A 202 -4.79 -9.47 6.69
CA ASP A 202 -4.10 -10.57 7.37
C ASP A 202 -4.13 -10.49 8.91
N ARG A 203 -5.07 -9.70 9.47
CA ARG A 203 -5.17 -9.43 10.90
C ARG A 203 -6.62 -9.43 11.36
N ASP A 204 -6.93 -10.29 12.33
CA ASP A 204 -8.16 -10.23 13.13
C ASP A 204 -7.96 -9.18 14.24
N ALA A 205 -8.20 -7.91 13.88
CA ALA A 205 -8.01 -6.76 14.75
C ALA A 205 -9.15 -6.60 15.77
N ASN A 206 -10.21 -7.41 15.67
CA ASN A 206 -11.38 -7.31 16.52
C ASN A 206 -11.58 -8.56 17.41
N PHE A 207 -10.75 -9.58 17.21
CA PHE A 207 -10.67 -10.83 17.97
C PHE A 207 -11.97 -11.63 17.94
N ASP A 208 -12.69 -11.60 16.82
CA ASP A 208 -13.92 -12.39 16.64
C ASP A 208 -13.74 -13.61 15.74
N GLY A 209 -12.52 -13.86 15.27
CA GLY A 209 -12.17 -14.97 14.40
C GLY A 209 -12.88 -14.92 13.05
N LYS A 210 -13.41 -13.75 12.65
CA LYS A 210 -14.03 -13.57 11.34
C LYS A 210 -13.10 -12.79 10.42
N ASP A 211 -12.96 -13.29 9.20
CA ASP A 211 -12.08 -12.71 8.19
C ASP A 211 -12.73 -11.51 7.47
N ASN A 212 -13.26 -10.53 8.22
CA ASN A 212 -13.83 -9.28 7.69
C ASN A 212 -13.25 -8.04 8.40
N ASP A 213 -11.96 -8.12 8.70
CA ASP A 213 -11.14 -7.04 9.22
C ASP A 213 -10.14 -6.61 8.13
N PHE A 214 -9.82 -5.31 8.11
CA PHE A 214 -8.76 -4.81 7.24
C PHE A 214 -8.04 -3.62 7.87
N TYR A 215 -6.85 -3.34 7.39
CA TYR A 215 -6.18 -2.08 7.64
C TYR A 215 -5.71 -1.47 6.33
N ILE A 216 -5.66 -0.14 6.32
CA ILE A 216 -5.07 0.62 5.23
C ILE A 216 -3.79 1.28 5.73
N SER A 217 -2.72 1.09 4.97
CA SER A 217 -1.42 1.68 5.20
C SER A 217 -1.38 3.10 4.63
N LYS A 218 -0.82 4.06 5.38
CA LYS A 218 -0.65 5.47 4.98
C LYS A 218 0.82 5.89 5.00
N THR A 219 1.16 6.77 4.07
CA THR A 219 2.42 7.54 4.02
C THR A 219 2.11 9.02 3.86
N THR A 220 3.04 9.91 4.18
CA THR A 220 2.90 11.36 3.94
C THR A 220 3.23 11.71 2.49
N GLU A 221 4.44 11.37 2.00
CA GLU A 221 4.93 11.98 0.74
C GLU A 221 5.94 11.13 -0.05
N SER A 222 6.05 9.80 0.16
CA SER A 222 7.06 9.05 -0.61
C SER A 222 6.71 7.60 -0.94
N LEU A 223 7.22 7.18 -2.09
CA LEU A 223 7.36 5.78 -2.53
C LEU A 223 8.35 4.98 -1.66
N ASN A 224 9.01 5.61 -0.68
CA ASN A 224 9.85 4.88 0.26
C ASN A 224 8.97 4.27 1.35
N GLU A 225 8.88 2.94 1.33
CA GLU A 225 8.17 2.03 2.27
C GLU A 225 8.57 2.19 3.74
N ARG A 226 9.48 3.11 4.06
CA ARG A 226 10.07 3.23 5.39
C ARG A 226 9.07 3.78 6.41
N ASN A 227 8.30 4.80 6.09
CA ASN A 227 7.41 5.46 7.06
C ASN A 227 5.93 5.16 6.76
N ILE A 228 5.49 3.96 7.11
CA ILE A 228 4.10 3.51 6.96
C ILE A 228 3.39 3.55 8.32
N ILE A 229 2.13 4.00 8.35
CA ILE A 229 1.25 3.87 9.51
C ILE A 229 -0.01 3.12 9.08
N ASP A 230 -0.51 2.22 9.92
CA ASP A 230 -1.72 1.48 9.62
C ASP A 230 -2.92 2.06 10.36
N ALA A 231 -4.09 2.04 9.72
CA ALA A 231 -5.38 2.36 10.32
C ALA A 231 -6.34 1.19 10.18
N TYR A 232 -6.85 0.69 11.31
CA TYR A 232 -7.60 -0.56 11.39
C TYR A 232 -9.13 -0.36 11.37
N TYR A 233 -9.80 -1.23 10.63
CA TYR A 233 -11.24 -1.27 10.44
C TYR A 233 -11.77 -2.70 10.56
N SER A 234 -13.00 -2.83 11.04
CA SER A 234 -13.68 -4.12 11.16
C SER A 234 -15.14 -4.00 10.79
N TYR A 235 -15.70 -5.09 10.28
CA TYR A 235 -17.13 -5.18 10.03
C TYR A 235 -17.93 -5.32 11.34
N ASP A 236 -18.74 -4.31 11.68
CA ASP A 236 -19.69 -4.37 12.79
C ASP A 236 -21.06 -4.84 12.28
N LYS A 237 -21.36 -6.13 12.54
CA LYS A 237 -22.64 -6.74 12.20
C LYS A 237 -23.86 -6.01 12.78
N LYS A 238 -23.74 -5.35 13.95
CA LYS A 238 -24.88 -4.62 14.54
C LYS A 238 -25.20 -3.35 13.77
N GLN A 239 -24.16 -2.69 13.24
CA GLN A 239 -24.29 -1.46 12.47
C GLN A 239 -24.38 -1.72 10.95
N ASP A 240 -24.19 -2.97 10.52
CA ASP A 240 -24.13 -3.39 9.11
C ASP A 240 -23.18 -2.50 8.29
N LYS A 241 -21.98 -2.26 8.83
CA LYS A 241 -20.93 -1.47 8.18
C LYS A 241 -19.55 -1.74 8.77
N PHE A 242 -18.51 -1.45 8.01
CA PHE A 242 -17.14 -1.32 8.51
C PHE A 242 -16.99 -0.06 9.36
N VAL A 243 -16.36 -0.21 10.52
CA VAL A 243 -16.12 0.86 11.48
C VAL A 243 -14.63 1.00 11.76
N TYR A 244 -14.16 2.24 11.90
CA TYR A 244 -12.81 2.52 12.36
C TYR A 244 -12.67 2.10 13.83
N LEU A 245 -11.65 1.30 14.12
CA LEU A 245 -11.44 0.70 15.44
C LEU A 245 -10.83 1.66 16.47
N ASN A 246 -10.56 2.92 16.11
CA ASN A 246 -9.81 3.86 16.96
C ASN A 246 -8.38 3.37 17.25
N LEU A 247 -7.76 2.72 16.27
CA LEU A 247 -6.39 2.21 16.35
C LEU A 247 -5.62 2.61 15.10
N THR A 248 -4.56 3.38 15.30
CA THR A 248 -3.65 3.84 14.26
C THR A 248 -2.23 3.92 14.80
N GLY A 249 -1.28 3.38 14.04
CA GLY A 249 0.13 3.35 14.44
C GLY A 249 1.01 2.57 13.47
N ARG A 250 2.33 2.73 13.58
CA ARG A 250 3.31 2.00 12.76
C ARG A 250 3.64 0.61 13.31
N PHE A 251 3.96 0.52 14.60
CA PHE A 251 4.36 -0.74 15.22
C PHE A 251 3.27 -1.18 16.19
N ILE A 252 2.33 -1.98 15.69
CA ILE A 252 1.21 -2.50 16.48
C ILE A 252 1.31 -4.02 16.56
N ALA A 253 1.39 -4.54 17.79
CA ALA A 253 1.33 -5.96 18.08
C ALA A 253 -0.02 -6.29 18.72
N PHE A 254 -0.68 -7.36 18.26
CA PHE A 254 -1.95 -7.83 18.80
C PHE A 254 -1.73 -9.04 19.71
N ASP A 255 -2.37 -9.04 20.87
CA ASP A 255 -2.44 -10.17 21.79
C ASP A 255 -3.90 -10.66 21.80
N SER A 256 -4.15 -11.77 21.09
CA SER A 256 -5.49 -12.34 20.93
C SER A 256 -6.05 -12.95 22.22
N GLU A 257 -5.18 -13.41 23.13
CA GLU A 257 -5.61 -13.98 24.42
C GLU A 257 -6.13 -12.89 25.34
N LYS A 258 -5.39 -11.78 25.43
CA LYS A 258 -5.78 -10.62 26.26
C LYS A 258 -6.73 -9.66 25.55
N LYS A 259 -6.92 -9.84 24.23
CA LYS A 259 -7.68 -8.93 23.35
C LYS A 259 -7.17 -7.50 23.42
N THR A 260 -5.85 -7.37 23.40
CA THR A 260 -5.15 -6.08 23.50
C THR A 260 -4.32 -5.81 22.26
N ALA A 261 -4.04 -4.55 22.00
CA ALA A 261 -3.06 -4.13 21.03
C ALA A 261 -2.01 -3.26 21.73
N GLU A 262 -0.73 -3.56 21.54
CA GLU A 262 0.39 -2.74 21.99
C GLU A 262 0.92 -1.93 20.80
N LYS A 263 0.94 -0.60 20.93
CA LYS A 263 1.55 0.30 19.96
C LYS A 263 2.86 0.83 20.51
N VAL A 264 3.93 0.70 19.74
CA VAL A 264 5.23 1.30 20.04
C VAL A 264 5.48 2.47 19.09
N LYS A 265 5.81 3.62 19.66
CA LYS A 265 6.22 4.82 18.93
C LYS A 265 7.63 5.21 19.33
N TYR A 266 8.52 5.27 18.34
CA TYR A 266 9.89 5.73 18.50
C TYR A 266 9.98 7.20 18.13
N CYS A 267 10.52 8.02 19.01
CA CYS A 267 10.67 9.46 18.80
C CYS A 267 12.15 9.82 18.94
N PRO A 268 12.88 9.97 17.83
CA PRO A 268 14.28 10.34 17.86
C PRO A 268 14.40 11.76 18.41
N LYS A 269 15.17 11.92 19.50
CA LYS A 269 15.57 13.24 20.01
C LYS A 269 16.83 13.71 19.31
N ASP A 270 17.74 12.77 19.08
CA ASP A 270 18.91 12.86 18.22
C ASP A 270 19.28 11.45 17.73
N TYR A 271 20.41 11.32 17.06
CA TYR A 271 20.84 10.08 16.42
C TYR A 271 21.05 8.90 17.38
N PHE A 272 21.38 9.15 18.66
CA PHE A 272 21.67 8.12 19.65
C PHE A 272 20.64 8.05 20.79
N ASN A 273 19.79 9.06 20.92
CA ASN A 273 18.81 9.20 21.99
C ASN A 273 17.37 9.11 21.46
N HIS A 274 16.61 8.19 22.04
CA HIS A 274 15.23 7.93 21.64
C HIS A 274 14.30 8.04 22.83
N VAL A 275 13.14 8.65 22.61
CA VAL A 275 11.99 8.50 23.48
C VAL A 275 11.11 7.41 22.88
N ILE A 276 10.76 6.41 23.66
CA ILE A 276 9.90 5.29 23.27
C ILE A 276 8.61 5.42 24.08
N LEU A 277 7.49 5.57 23.37
CA LEU A 277 6.15 5.53 23.95
C LEU A 277 5.52 4.19 23.61
N THR A 278 5.14 3.44 24.65
CA THR A 278 4.44 2.15 24.52
C THR A 278 3.04 2.32 25.06
N ASP A 279 2.06 2.29 24.17
CA ASP A 279 0.65 2.41 24.50
C ASP A 279 -0.01 1.04 24.44
N LEU A 280 -0.67 0.63 25.53
CA LEU A 280 -1.50 -0.56 25.56
C LEU A 280 -2.96 -0.16 25.36
N TYR A 281 -3.60 -0.77 24.37
CA TYR A 281 -5.00 -0.57 24.05
C TYR A 281 -5.79 -1.83 24.36
N GLN A 282 -6.92 -1.67 25.03
CA GLN A 282 -7.90 -2.75 25.22
C GLN A 282 -8.98 -2.65 24.15
N TYR A 283 -9.30 -3.76 23.47
CA TYR A 283 -10.50 -3.81 22.65
C TYR A 283 -11.73 -3.98 23.54
N THR A 284 -12.72 -3.11 23.35
CA THR A 284 -13.88 -2.99 24.25
C THR A 284 -15.17 -3.48 23.60
N ASP A 285 -16.21 -3.69 24.39
CA ASP A 285 -17.56 -4.05 23.91
C ASP A 285 -18.17 -2.99 22.97
N LYS A 286 -17.63 -1.76 22.97
CA LYS A 286 -17.98 -0.70 22.03
C LYS A 286 -17.37 -0.89 20.63
N LYS A 287 -16.75 -2.03 20.36
CA LYS A 287 -16.12 -2.39 19.07
C LYS A 287 -15.04 -1.40 18.64
N LYS A 288 -14.29 -0.91 19.64
CA LYS A 288 -13.20 0.06 19.48
C LYS A 288 -12.12 -0.18 20.54
N TYR A 289 -10.91 0.23 20.21
CA TYR A 289 -9.78 0.30 21.11
C TYR A 289 -9.85 1.54 22.01
N THR A 290 -9.59 1.32 23.29
CA THR A 290 -9.42 2.36 24.30
C THR A 290 -8.04 2.22 24.91
N LEU A 291 -7.30 3.34 25.01
CA LEU A 291 -6.00 3.38 25.68
C LEU A 291 -6.19 3.00 27.16
N SER A 292 -5.53 1.93 27.61
CA SER A 292 -5.60 1.44 28.99
C SER A 292 -4.37 1.86 29.80
N ASN A 293 -3.19 1.81 29.20
CA ASN A 293 -1.93 2.19 29.81
C ASN A 293 -0.99 2.83 28.78
N SER A 294 -0.07 3.67 29.24
CA SER A 294 0.92 4.32 28.38
C SER A 294 2.23 4.56 29.12
N GLU A 295 3.22 3.75 28.79
CA GLU A 295 4.58 3.84 29.32
C GLU A 295 5.46 4.70 28.44
N CYS A 296 6.40 5.42 29.06
CA CYS A 296 7.38 6.21 28.33
C CYS A 296 8.77 5.91 28.87
N LYS A 297 9.67 5.48 27.99
CA LYS A 297 11.08 5.22 28.29
C LYS A 297 11.98 6.11 27.43
N PHE A 298 13.06 6.60 28.03
CA PHE A 298 14.16 7.24 27.33
C PHE A 298 15.29 6.24 27.22
N GLU A 299 15.78 6.01 25.99
CA GLU A 299 16.92 5.16 25.70
C GLU A 299 18.08 5.99 25.16
N LYS A 300 19.26 5.77 25.74
CA LYS A 300 20.52 6.29 25.22
C LYS A 300 21.38 5.15 24.70
N LYS A 301 21.83 5.25 23.45
CA LYS A 301 22.78 4.33 22.84
C LYS A 301 24.19 4.93 22.80
N SER A 302 25.19 4.05 22.74
CA SER A 302 26.60 4.42 22.59
C SER A 302 26.86 4.95 21.19
N GLU A 303 27.67 6.00 21.09
CA GLU A 303 28.06 6.56 19.78
C GLU A 303 28.95 5.59 18.99
N ASP A 304 29.75 4.77 19.69
CA ASP A 304 30.80 3.95 19.06
C ASP A 304 30.28 2.62 18.50
N ASN A 305 29.27 2.02 19.14
CA ASN A 305 28.83 0.66 18.81
C ASN A 305 27.31 0.45 18.92
N TYR A 306 26.53 1.53 19.06
CA TYR A 306 25.07 1.52 19.16
C TYR A 306 24.48 0.63 20.28
N LYS A 307 25.30 0.18 21.23
CA LYS A 307 24.82 -0.58 22.39
C LYS A 307 24.01 0.33 23.30
N LEU A 308 22.92 -0.20 23.86
CA LEU A 308 22.13 0.48 24.87
C LEU A 308 23.03 0.78 26.10
N LEU A 309 23.21 2.06 26.42
CA LEU A 309 23.97 2.51 27.57
C LEU A 309 23.11 2.52 28.83
N PHE A 310 21.91 3.10 28.74
CA PHE A 310 20.91 3.01 29.80
C PHE A 310 19.50 3.28 29.28
N THR A 311 18.53 2.87 30.09
CA THR A 311 17.11 3.19 29.93
C THR A 311 16.58 3.79 31.23
N ARG A 312 15.68 4.77 31.12
CA ARG A 312 14.96 5.35 32.27
C ARG A 312 13.55 5.76 31.88
N GLN A 313 12.72 6.06 32.87
CA GLN A 313 11.44 6.72 32.60
C GLN A 313 11.65 8.11 31.98
N CYS A 314 10.83 8.48 31.01
CA CYS A 314 10.83 9.82 30.43
C CYS A 314 10.48 10.89 31.46
N ASN A 315 11.00 12.10 31.27
CA ASN A 315 10.42 13.29 31.91
C ASN A 315 9.18 13.79 31.13
N ASN A 316 8.51 14.80 31.68
CA ASN A 316 7.28 15.35 31.08
C ASN A 316 7.51 16.01 29.72
N GLU A 317 8.66 16.64 29.49
CA GLU A 317 8.98 17.29 28.22
C GLU A 317 9.23 16.26 27.11
N GLU A 318 10.00 15.22 27.41
CA GLU A 318 10.28 14.09 26.52
C GLU A 318 8.99 13.37 26.11
N ARG A 319 8.09 13.13 27.09
CA ARG A 319 6.78 12.54 26.81
C ARG A 319 5.94 13.42 25.90
N LYS A 320 5.84 14.73 26.20
CA LYS A 320 5.07 15.69 25.37
C LYS A 320 5.64 15.81 23.96
N PHE A 321 6.96 15.85 23.83
CA PHE A 321 7.64 15.83 22.54
C PHE A 321 7.22 14.60 21.73
N CYS A 322 7.29 13.42 22.34
CA CYS A 322 6.99 12.19 21.61
C CYS A 322 5.50 12.04 21.26
N ILE A 323 4.58 12.47 22.12
CA ILE A 323 3.14 12.50 21.80
C ILE A 323 2.88 13.35 20.55
N ASN A 324 3.52 14.52 20.45
CA ASN A 324 3.31 15.48 19.36
C ASN A 324 4.13 15.19 18.10
N ALA A 325 5.19 14.39 18.18
CA ALA A 325 6.03 14.05 17.03
C ALA A 325 5.24 13.25 15.99
N SER A 326 5.52 13.45 14.70
CA SER A 326 4.93 12.61 13.65
C SER A 326 5.57 11.21 13.67
N GLU A 327 4.74 10.17 13.64
CA GLU A 327 5.20 8.78 13.45
C GLU A 327 5.78 8.55 12.03
N LEU A 328 5.55 9.48 11.10
CA LEU A 328 6.02 9.41 9.71
C LEU A 328 7.39 10.07 9.46
N LEU A 329 7.99 10.72 10.47
CA LEU A 329 9.26 11.46 10.34
C LEU A 329 10.42 10.82 11.10
N ILE A 330 10.25 9.59 11.58
CA ILE A 330 11.22 8.89 12.44
C ILE A 330 12.53 8.65 11.66
N ASP A 331 12.43 8.26 10.39
CA ASP A 331 13.60 7.89 9.58
C ASP A 331 14.35 9.11 9.00
N ASP A 332 13.69 10.27 8.87
CA ASP A 332 14.31 11.50 8.34
C ASP A 332 15.33 12.13 9.29
N TYR A 333 15.18 11.89 10.60
CA TYR A 333 16.17 12.31 11.61
C TYR A 333 17.50 11.57 11.46
N PHE A 334 17.48 10.32 10.99
CA PHE A 334 18.71 9.56 10.73
C PHE A 334 19.41 10.03 9.45
N CYS A 335 18.67 10.55 8.47
CA CYS A 335 19.24 11.05 7.22
C CYS A 335 19.80 12.49 7.30
N LYS A 336 19.29 13.35 8.20
CA LYS A 336 19.76 14.76 8.32
C LYS A 336 21.11 14.95 9.02
N TYR A 337 21.64 13.92 9.70
CA TYR A 337 22.93 13.99 10.37
C TYR A 337 23.85 12.83 9.96
N PRO A 338 24.39 12.84 8.73
CA PRO A 338 25.46 11.92 8.36
C PRO A 338 26.74 12.37 9.08
N LYS A 339 26.99 11.90 10.32
CA LYS A 339 28.31 12.13 10.92
C LYS A 339 29.36 11.27 10.21
N LEU A 340 30.21 11.97 9.45
CA LEU A 340 31.66 11.86 9.54
C LEU A 340 32.27 10.49 9.18
N SER A 341 32.04 10.03 7.95
CA SER A 341 33.06 9.23 7.26
C SER A 341 34.15 10.18 6.77
N THR A 342 35.16 10.40 7.61
CA THR A 342 36.58 10.68 7.27
C THR A 342 37.28 11.24 8.50
N ARG A 343 37.91 10.36 9.27
CA ARG A 343 39.21 10.55 9.94
C ARG A 343 39.51 9.33 10.82
N PHE A 344 39.89 8.24 10.17
CA PHE A 344 40.96 7.40 10.71
C PHE A 344 42.10 7.47 9.69
N LYS A 345 43.23 8.00 10.13
CA LYS A 345 44.51 7.97 9.42
C LYS A 345 45.09 6.56 9.50
#